data_AF-A0A5N6Q0Z7-F1
#
_entry.id   AF-A0A5N6Q0Z7-F1
#
_cell.length_a   1.000
_cell.length_b   1.000
_cell.length_c   1.000
_cell.angle_alpha   90.00
_cell.angle_beta   90.00
_cell.angle_gamma   90.00
#
_symmetry.space_group_name_H-M   'P 1'
#
loop_
_entity.id
_entity.type
_entity.pdbx_description
1 polymer ?
#
loop_
_entity_poly.entity_id
_entity_poly.type
_entity_poly.pdbx_seq_one_letter_code
_entity_poly.pdbx_strand_id
1 'polypeptide(L)'
;MYVTGKVTMAMVDELSSHGSTTISNIRVSQKGCFVMWQMVPNKWLIELVVGGHKVVAGSDGNVAWRHTPWLGSHAAKGGGLDPMAVASVFNEAQYMGEKQIGDVDCFVLKLSADDSDLAERSDSTAEMIKHVMFGYFSQKNGLLVHLEDSYLTRVQAPGSFPMYWETYMATKIEDYQIIEGVMIAHSGQSDVIITRFGDNLRAGPVITRMEEKWTIDDVAFNVAGLSMDCFIPPEELHKNYTEENQDWRSTLNGLSSLST
;
A
#
# COMPACT_ATOMS: atom_id res chain seq x y z
N MET A 1 -4.47 18.75 4.10
CA MET A 1 -3.71 18.81 2.85
C MET A 1 -4.59 18.26 1.73
N TYR A 2 -4.43 18.81 0.53
CA TYR A 2 -5.05 18.37 -0.71
C TYR A 2 -3.96 18.24 -1.76
N VAL A 3 -4.05 17.19 -2.56
CA VAL A 3 -3.09 16.90 -3.62
C VAL A 3 -3.86 16.41 -4.85
N THR A 4 -3.50 16.88 -6.04
CA THR A 4 -3.92 16.23 -7.28
C THR A 4 -2.73 15.86 -8.12
N GLY A 5 -2.91 14.87 -8.98
CA GLY A 5 -1.84 14.46 -9.86
C GLY A 5 -2.29 13.51 -10.94
N LYS A 6 -1.29 13.09 -11.71
CA LYS A 6 -1.43 12.15 -12.81
C LYS A 6 -0.65 10.90 -12.51
N VAL A 7 -1.12 9.79 -13.06
CA VAL A 7 -0.40 8.52 -13.01
C VAL A 7 -0.39 7.87 -14.38
N THR A 8 0.69 7.18 -14.70
CA THR A 8 0.79 6.28 -15.85
C THR A 8 1.24 4.93 -15.35
N MET A 9 0.44 3.90 -15.59
CA MET A 9 0.71 2.52 -15.20
C MET A 9 0.89 1.66 -16.45
N ALA A 10 1.84 0.74 -16.44
CA ALA A 10 2.05 -0.21 -17.52
C ALA A 10 2.34 -1.59 -16.95
N MET A 11 1.65 -2.60 -17.46
CA MET A 11 2.03 -3.98 -17.21
C MET A 11 3.24 -4.32 -18.07
N VAL A 12 4.25 -4.94 -17.47
CA VAL A 12 5.42 -5.44 -18.16
C VAL A 12 5.16 -6.92 -18.44
N ASP A 13 4.79 -7.22 -19.69
CA ASP A 13 4.60 -8.61 -20.12
C ASP A 13 5.97 -9.29 -20.26
N GLU A 14 6.16 -10.44 -19.61
CA GLU A 14 7.33 -11.28 -19.86
C GLU A 14 7.01 -12.22 -21.02
N LEU A 15 7.80 -12.16 -22.09
CA LEU A 15 7.71 -13.14 -23.17
C LEU A 15 7.86 -14.54 -22.56
N SER A 16 6.77 -15.31 -22.59
CA SER A 16 6.82 -16.74 -22.35
C SER A 16 7.94 -17.34 -23.22
N SER A 17 8.88 -18.03 -22.58
CA SER A 17 10.10 -18.58 -23.17
C SER A 17 9.82 -19.75 -24.12
N HIS A 18 9.04 -19.56 -25.18
CA HIS A 18 8.95 -20.51 -26.29
C HIS A 18 8.80 -19.72 -27.59
N GLY A 19 9.88 -19.73 -28.38
CA GLY A 19 10.09 -18.85 -29.53
C GLY A 19 8.92 -18.80 -30.50
N SER A 20 8.47 -17.57 -30.78
CA SER A 20 7.87 -17.21 -32.05
C SER A 20 8.05 -15.72 -32.30
N THR A 21 8.36 -15.40 -33.54
CA THR A 21 8.89 -14.14 -34.05
C THR A 21 7.81 -13.06 -34.14
N THR A 22 8.22 -11.81 -33.91
CA THR A 22 7.54 -10.56 -34.31
C THR A 22 6.10 -10.37 -33.84
N ILE A 23 5.92 -9.96 -32.58
CA ILE A 23 4.78 -9.13 -32.17
C ILE A 23 5.37 -7.89 -31.51
N SER A 24 4.99 -6.71 -32.00
CA SER A 24 5.35 -5.43 -31.40
C SER A 24 4.98 -5.45 -29.92
N ASN A 25 5.97 -5.35 -29.03
CA ASN A 25 5.79 -5.12 -27.59
C ASN A 25 5.14 -3.75 -27.38
N ILE A 26 3.85 -3.61 -27.69
CA ILE A 26 3.09 -2.44 -27.32
C ILE A 26 2.82 -2.60 -25.83
N ARG A 27 3.72 -2.05 -25.00
CA ARG A 27 3.39 -1.77 -23.59
C ARG A 27 2.18 -0.86 -23.61
N VAL A 28 1.01 -1.39 -23.31
CA VAL A 28 -0.21 -0.59 -23.20
C VAL A 28 -0.14 0.11 -21.85
N SER A 29 0.32 1.36 -21.88
CA SER A 29 0.28 2.22 -20.70
C SER A 29 -1.11 2.80 -20.51
N GLN A 30 -1.65 2.65 -19.31
CA GLN A 30 -2.89 3.26 -18.86
C GLN A 30 -2.56 4.56 -18.17
N LYS A 31 -3.15 5.65 -18.64
CA LYS A 31 -3.03 6.95 -17.99
C LYS A 31 -4.22 7.17 -17.06
N GLY A 32 -3.98 7.91 -16.01
CA GLY A 32 -4.95 8.20 -14.98
C GLY A 32 -4.64 9.49 -14.24
N CYS A 33 -5.52 9.81 -13.31
CA CYS A 33 -5.35 10.91 -12.37
C CYS A 33 -5.79 10.48 -10.98
N PHE A 34 -5.25 11.16 -9.98
CA PHE A 34 -5.64 10.98 -8.61
C PHE A 34 -5.89 12.30 -7.93
N VAL A 35 -6.70 12.23 -6.88
CA VAL A 35 -6.88 13.31 -5.91
C VAL A 35 -6.78 12.69 -4.53
N MET A 36 -6.08 13.37 -3.63
CA MET A 36 -5.89 12.95 -2.26
C MET A 36 -6.21 14.10 -1.31
N TRP A 37 -6.94 13.77 -0.26
CA TRP A 37 -7.17 14.64 0.89
C TRP A 37 -6.55 14.00 2.12
N GLN A 38 -6.04 14.83 3.02
CA GLN A 38 -5.48 14.41 4.30
C GLN A 38 -5.86 15.40 5.39
N MET A 39 -6.26 14.88 6.54
CA MET A 39 -6.46 15.63 7.78
C MET A 39 -5.70 14.94 8.92
N VAL A 40 -4.88 15.73 9.62
CA VAL A 40 -4.07 15.22 10.73
C VAL A 40 -4.95 15.08 11.99
N PRO A 41 -4.76 14.02 12.79
CA PRO A 41 -3.91 12.85 12.53
C PRO A 41 -4.65 11.74 11.77
N ASN A 42 -3.89 11.02 10.94
CA ASN A 42 -4.23 9.72 10.36
C ASN A 42 -5.47 9.64 9.47
N LYS A 43 -6.06 10.77 9.04
CA LYS A 43 -7.22 10.75 8.12
C LYS A 43 -6.78 11.09 6.73
N TRP A 44 -7.21 10.29 5.78
CA TRP A 44 -6.86 10.49 4.39
C TRP A 44 -7.90 9.83 3.49
N LEU A 45 -8.00 10.32 2.28
CA LEU A 45 -8.83 9.76 1.23
C LEU A 45 -8.06 9.95 -0.07
N ILE A 46 -7.95 8.91 -0.88
CA ILE A 46 -7.44 8.97 -2.24
C ILE A 46 -8.49 8.41 -3.18
N GLU A 47 -8.73 9.12 -4.28
CA GLU A 47 -9.45 8.62 -5.44
C GLU A 47 -8.48 8.54 -6.60
N LEU A 48 -8.39 7.39 -7.24
CA LEU A 48 -7.58 7.13 -8.41
C LEU A 48 -8.47 6.66 -9.55
N VAL A 49 -8.36 7.30 -10.71
CA VAL A 49 -9.00 6.83 -11.95
C VAL A 49 -7.92 6.47 -12.96
N VAL A 50 -7.86 5.20 -13.37
CA VAL A 50 -6.88 4.70 -14.34
C VAL A 50 -7.48 3.56 -15.16
N GLY A 51 -7.24 3.55 -16.48
CA GLY A 51 -7.72 2.48 -17.36
C GLY A 51 -9.23 2.25 -17.35
N GLY A 52 -10.02 3.29 -17.11
CA GLY A 52 -11.49 3.20 -17.01
C GLY A 52 -12.02 2.70 -15.66
N HIS A 53 -11.15 2.46 -14.69
CA HIS A 53 -11.51 2.02 -13.34
C HIS A 53 -11.29 3.13 -12.33
N LYS A 54 -12.23 3.29 -11.39
CA LYS A 54 -12.09 4.14 -10.20
C LYS A 54 -11.78 3.26 -8.99
N VAL A 55 -10.69 3.56 -8.32
CA VAL A 55 -10.30 2.99 -7.02
C VAL A 55 -10.41 4.11 -5.98
N VAL A 56 -10.96 3.79 -4.82
CA VAL A 56 -11.05 4.72 -3.69
C VAL A 56 -10.45 4.04 -2.48
N ALA A 57 -9.64 4.75 -1.70
CA ALA A 57 -9.14 4.25 -0.43
C ALA A 57 -9.05 5.39 0.57
N GLY A 58 -9.18 5.10 1.85
CA GLY A 58 -9.11 6.14 2.87
C GLY A 58 -8.97 5.59 4.28
N SER A 59 -8.89 6.50 5.23
CA SER A 59 -8.95 6.21 6.65
C SER A 59 -9.62 7.35 7.42
N ASP A 60 -10.43 7.00 8.41
CA ASP A 60 -11.01 7.94 9.38
C ASP A 60 -10.07 8.19 10.58
N GLY A 61 -8.90 7.55 10.59
CA GLY A 61 -7.91 7.54 11.67
C GLY A 61 -8.02 6.36 12.63
N ASN A 62 -9.07 5.54 12.53
CA ASN A 62 -9.22 4.28 13.29
C ASN A 62 -9.16 3.07 12.36
N VAL A 63 -9.77 3.19 11.19
CA VAL A 63 -9.92 2.13 10.20
C VAL A 63 -9.38 2.66 8.87
N ALA A 64 -8.58 1.87 8.17
CA ALA A 64 -8.32 2.09 6.75
C ALA A 64 -9.30 1.26 5.93
N TRP A 65 -9.61 1.71 4.71
CA TRP A 65 -10.52 1.02 3.83
C TRP A 65 -10.14 1.26 2.38
N ARG A 66 -10.59 0.36 1.51
CA ARG A 66 -10.47 0.50 0.06
C ARG A 66 -11.71 -0.03 -0.63
N HIS A 67 -12.04 0.54 -1.77
CA HIS A 67 -13.05 0.09 -2.70
C HIS A 67 -12.41 -0.08 -4.07
N THR A 68 -12.42 -1.31 -4.60
CA THR A 68 -12.01 -1.60 -5.98
C THR A 68 -13.19 -2.17 -6.77
N PRO A 69 -13.28 -1.93 -8.10
CA PRO A 69 -14.41 -2.42 -8.89
C PRO A 69 -14.57 -3.95 -8.92
N TRP A 70 -13.49 -4.69 -8.68
CA TRP A 70 -13.48 -6.15 -8.73
C TRP A 70 -13.68 -6.82 -7.36
N LEU A 71 -13.42 -6.13 -6.25
CA LEU A 71 -13.50 -6.71 -4.89
C LEU A 71 -14.54 -6.01 -4.00
N GLY A 72 -15.06 -4.84 -4.41
CA GLY A 72 -15.92 -4.01 -3.57
C GLY A 72 -15.16 -3.36 -2.42
N SER A 73 -15.91 -2.95 -1.39
CA SER A 73 -15.38 -2.32 -0.18
C SER A 73 -14.74 -3.36 0.75
N HIS A 74 -13.52 -3.10 1.21
CA HIS A 74 -12.80 -3.93 2.17
C HIS A 74 -12.12 -3.05 3.22
N ALA A 75 -12.29 -3.39 4.50
CA ALA A 75 -11.56 -2.77 5.59
C ALA A 75 -10.12 -3.28 5.61
N ALA A 76 -9.16 -2.42 5.86
CA ALA A 76 -7.78 -2.78 6.10
C ALA A 76 -7.38 -2.28 7.48
N LYS A 77 -6.64 -3.11 8.21
CA LYS A 77 -5.96 -2.69 9.44
C LYS A 77 -4.55 -2.22 9.04
N GLY A 78 -4.11 -1.08 9.55
CA GLY A 78 -2.79 -0.49 9.23
C GLY A 78 -2.80 0.86 8.51
N GLY A 79 -1.63 1.52 8.55
CA GLY A 79 -1.44 2.96 8.70
C GLY A 79 -1.64 3.88 7.49
N GLY A 80 -1.61 5.19 7.79
CA GLY A 80 -2.05 6.26 6.92
C GLY A 80 -0.96 7.07 6.20
N LEU A 81 -1.43 7.86 5.23
CA LEU A 81 -0.60 8.63 4.29
C LEU A 81 -0.17 10.01 4.82
N ASP A 82 -0.08 10.18 6.14
CA ASP A 82 0.38 11.44 6.74
C ASP A 82 1.92 11.50 6.72
N PRO A 83 2.55 12.55 6.12
CA PRO A 83 4.00 12.69 6.14
C PRO A 83 4.62 12.58 7.53
N MET A 84 3.94 13.07 8.57
CA MET A 84 4.42 12.94 9.95
C MET A 84 4.32 11.52 10.47
N ALA A 85 3.23 10.81 10.15
CA ALA A 85 3.10 9.40 10.48
C ALA A 85 4.16 8.57 9.76
N VAL A 86 4.36 8.79 8.46
CA VAL A 86 5.38 8.13 7.64
C VAL A 86 6.79 8.37 8.20
N ALA A 87 7.12 9.62 8.55
CA ALA A 87 8.40 9.94 9.18
C ALA A 87 8.55 9.26 10.55
N SER A 88 7.48 9.21 11.35
CA SER A 88 7.50 8.56 12.67
C SER A 88 7.72 7.05 12.59
N VAL A 89 7.29 6.38 11.51
CA VAL A 89 7.54 4.94 11.34
C VAL A 89 9.05 4.66 11.35
N PHE A 90 9.86 5.56 10.78
CA PHE A 90 11.32 5.39 10.74
C PHE A 90 12.03 5.66 12.08
N ASN A 91 11.33 6.06 13.14
CA ASN A 91 11.94 6.33 14.44
C ASN A 91 12.54 5.06 15.07
N GLU A 92 11.90 3.92 14.87
CA GLU A 92 12.36 2.60 15.35
C GLU A 92 13.17 1.84 14.28
N ALA A 93 13.59 2.51 13.20
CA ALA A 93 14.29 1.87 12.10
C ALA A 93 15.71 1.45 12.48
N GLN A 94 16.13 0.31 11.96
CA GLN A 94 17.50 -0.15 12.04
C GLN A 94 18.36 0.55 10.98
N TYR A 95 19.45 1.19 11.40
CA TYR A 95 20.47 1.65 10.47
C TYR A 95 21.19 0.47 9.80
N MET A 96 21.21 0.45 8.47
CA MET A 96 21.77 -0.65 7.67
C MET A 96 23.10 -0.31 7.00
N GLY A 97 23.53 0.96 7.05
CA GLY A 97 24.75 1.44 6.39
C GLY A 97 24.47 2.54 5.37
N GLU A 98 25.43 2.72 4.46
CA GLU A 98 25.38 3.74 3.41
C GLU A 98 25.39 3.08 2.04
N LYS A 99 24.67 3.68 1.08
CA LYS A 99 24.59 3.21 -0.30
C LYS A 99 24.38 4.40 -1.23
N GLN A 100 25.08 4.42 -2.35
CA GLN A 100 24.83 5.39 -3.40
C GLN A 100 23.64 4.95 -4.25
N ILE A 101 22.64 5.82 -4.39
CA ILE A 101 21.47 5.62 -5.26
C ILE A 101 21.55 6.65 -6.39
N GLY A 102 21.85 6.18 -7.60
CA GLY A 102 22.17 7.08 -8.71
C GLY A 102 23.44 7.88 -8.41
N ASP A 103 23.32 9.20 -8.31
CA ASP A 103 24.36 10.15 -7.95
C ASP A 103 24.23 10.69 -6.51
N VAL A 104 23.33 10.12 -5.71
CA VAL A 104 23.05 10.58 -4.34
C VAL A 104 23.57 9.57 -3.32
N ASP A 105 24.50 10.03 -2.47
CA ASP A 105 24.94 9.27 -1.31
C ASP A 105 23.83 9.24 -0.26
N CYS A 106 23.38 8.03 0.09
CA CYS A 106 22.28 7.81 1.02
C CYS A 106 22.72 7.02 2.25
N PHE A 107 22.09 7.30 3.39
CA PHE A 107 22.03 6.35 4.50
C PHE A 107 20.77 5.49 4.38
N VAL A 108 20.86 4.25 4.84
CA VAL A 108 19.81 3.24 4.66
C VAL A 108 19.19 2.90 6.01
N LEU A 109 17.88 3.04 6.12
CA LEU A 109 17.09 2.65 7.28
C LEU A 109 16.17 1.49 6.92
N LYS A 110 16.12 0.47 7.77
CA LYS A 110 15.26 -0.71 7.60
C LYS A 110 14.17 -0.71 8.66
N LEU A 111 12.94 -0.96 8.23
CA LEU A 111 11.80 -1.22 9.07
C LEU A 111 11.33 -2.66 8.85
N SER A 112 11.00 -3.35 9.94
CA SER A 112 10.37 -4.66 9.88
C SER A 112 9.18 -4.63 10.82
N ALA A 113 8.00 -4.97 10.30
CA ALA A 113 6.82 -5.15 11.14
C ALA A 113 7.09 -6.29 12.13
N ASP A 114 6.72 -6.10 13.39
CA ASP A 114 6.81 -7.15 14.39
C ASP A 114 5.60 -8.09 14.33
N ASP A 115 5.62 -9.16 15.13
CA ASP A 115 4.55 -10.16 15.12
C ASP A 115 3.18 -9.56 15.51
N SER A 116 3.15 -8.54 16.37
CA SER A 116 1.91 -7.84 16.74
C SER A 116 1.36 -7.02 15.58
N ASP A 117 2.20 -6.26 14.90
CA ASP A 117 1.82 -5.46 13.72
C ASP A 117 1.31 -6.38 12.60
N LEU A 118 1.98 -7.51 12.37
CA LEU A 118 1.59 -8.49 11.36
C LEU A 118 0.26 -9.16 11.69
N ALA A 119 0.05 -9.54 12.96
CA ALA A 119 -1.20 -10.13 13.43
C ALA A 119 -2.36 -9.14 13.35
N GLU A 120 -2.14 -7.86 13.68
CA GLU A 120 -3.17 -6.82 13.56
C GLU A 120 -3.62 -6.66 12.10
N ARG A 121 -2.72 -6.83 11.13
CA ARG A 121 -3.02 -6.72 9.69
C ARG A 121 -3.53 -8.01 9.06
N SER A 122 -3.78 -9.05 9.86
CA SER A 122 -4.26 -10.35 9.42
C SER A 122 -5.74 -10.59 9.76
N ASP A 123 -6.38 -11.51 9.03
CA ASP A 123 -7.72 -12.01 9.30
C ASP A 123 -7.81 -13.54 9.11
N SER A 124 -9.02 -14.10 9.20
CA SER A 124 -9.25 -15.55 9.11
C SER A 124 -8.88 -16.18 7.75
N THR A 125 -8.76 -15.36 6.71
CA THR A 125 -8.50 -15.80 5.33
C THR A 125 -7.17 -15.28 4.77
N ALA A 126 -6.63 -14.19 5.31
CA ALA A 126 -5.39 -13.57 4.87
C ALA A 126 -4.46 -13.29 6.05
N GLU A 127 -3.31 -13.97 6.07
CA GLU A 127 -2.26 -13.84 7.07
C GLU A 127 -1.08 -13.05 6.48
N MET A 128 -0.74 -11.92 7.09
CA MET A 128 0.48 -11.18 6.77
C MET A 128 1.67 -11.85 7.47
N ILE A 129 2.55 -12.48 6.70
CA ILE A 129 3.70 -13.23 7.23
C ILE A 129 4.92 -12.33 7.42
N LYS A 130 5.08 -11.33 6.54
CA LYS A 130 6.25 -10.46 6.55
C LYS A 130 5.92 -9.12 5.92
N HIS A 131 6.42 -8.06 6.52
CA HIS A 131 6.47 -6.73 5.93
C HIS A 131 7.79 -6.07 6.30
N VAL A 132 8.59 -5.73 5.29
CA VAL A 132 9.91 -5.10 5.48
C VAL A 132 10.05 -3.96 4.48
N MET A 133 10.44 -2.79 4.98
CA MET A 133 10.72 -1.60 4.18
C MET A 133 12.16 -1.16 4.35
N PHE A 134 12.75 -0.60 3.29
CA PHE A 134 14.04 0.08 3.32
C PHE A 134 13.89 1.48 2.75
N GLY A 135 14.17 2.49 3.57
CA GLY A 135 14.26 3.88 3.14
C GLY A 135 15.70 4.28 2.88
N TYR A 136 15.95 4.88 1.71
CA TYR A 136 17.24 5.43 1.31
C TYR A 136 17.15 6.95 1.36
N PHE A 137 17.81 7.54 2.35
CA PHE A 137 17.71 8.98 2.63
C PHE A 137 19.01 9.67 2.26
N SER A 138 18.92 10.78 1.53
CA SER A 138 20.08 11.56 1.14
C SER A 138 20.85 12.04 2.37
N GLN A 139 22.15 11.76 2.43
CA GLN A 139 23.01 12.23 3.52
C GLN A 139 23.09 13.77 3.57
N LYS A 140 22.86 14.44 2.44
CA LYS A 140 22.98 15.90 2.33
C LYS A 140 21.82 16.65 2.97
N ASN A 141 20.60 16.16 2.83
CA ASN A 141 19.39 16.89 3.23
C ASN A 141 18.32 16.04 3.93
N GLY A 142 18.55 14.74 4.12
CA GLY A 142 17.64 13.83 4.80
C GLY A 142 16.38 13.47 4.02
N LEU A 143 16.25 13.86 2.75
CA LEU A 143 15.07 13.52 1.94
C LEU A 143 15.13 12.06 1.47
N LEU A 144 13.96 11.42 1.41
CA LEU A 144 13.82 10.06 0.89
C LEU A 144 14.05 10.06 -0.64
N VAL A 145 15.04 9.31 -1.10
CA VAL A 145 15.40 9.20 -2.53
C VAL A 145 14.82 7.92 -3.14
N HIS A 146 14.82 6.85 -2.36
CA HIS A 146 14.32 5.55 -2.78
C HIS A 146 13.66 4.83 -1.62
N LEU A 147 12.61 4.06 -1.91
CA LEU A 147 11.89 3.24 -0.96
C LEU A 147 11.74 1.84 -1.56
N GLU A 148 12.25 0.83 -0.87
CA GLU A 148 11.94 -0.56 -1.18
C GLU A 148 10.97 -1.10 -0.13
N ASP A 149 9.95 -1.83 -0.58
CA ASP A 149 8.88 -2.34 0.27
C ASP A 149 8.51 -3.76 -0.15
N SER A 150 8.46 -4.68 0.81
CA SER A 150 8.27 -6.11 0.58
C SER A 150 7.23 -6.68 1.55
N TYR A 151 6.21 -7.32 0.99
CA TYR A 151 5.14 -8.00 1.71
C TYR A 151 5.07 -9.47 1.32
N LEU A 152 4.81 -10.33 2.30
CA LEU A 152 4.41 -11.71 2.06
C LEU A 152 3.09 -11.97 2.78
N THR A 153 2.06 -12.33 2.01
CA THR A 153 0.75 -12.68 2.53
C THR A 153 0.40 -14.11 2.15
N ARG A 154 -0.08 -14.89 3.10
CA ARG A 154 -0.71 -16.18 2.86
C ARG A 154 -2.22 -15.99 2.85
N VAL A 155 -2.85 -16.42 1.77
CA VAL A 155 -4.29 -16.41 1.61
C VAL A 155 -4.78 -17.85 1.57
N GLN A 156 -5.75 -18.19 2.40
CA GLN A 156 -6.36 -19.50 2.43
C GLN A 156 -7.84 -19.39 2.79
N ALA A 157 -8.70 -19.72 1.83
CA ALA A 157 -10.12 -19.88 2.10
C ALA A 157 -10.37 -21.25 2.80
N PRO A 158 -11.43 -21.37 3.62
CA PRO A 158 -11.79 -22.65 4.22
C PRO A 158 -11.95 -23.75 3.17
N GLY A 159 -11.21 -24.85 3.31
CA GLY A 159 -11.24 -25.98 2.38
C GLY A 159 -10.37 -25.84 1.12
N SER A 160 -9.63 -24.74 0.96
CA SER A 160 -8.64 -24.59 -0.13
C SER A 160 -7.22 -24.88 0.35
N PHE A 161 -6.30 -25.12 -0.59
CA PHE A 161 -4.87 -25.07 -0.30
C PHE A 161 -4.43 -23.61 -0.08
N PRO A 162 -3.36 -23.38 0.70
CA PRO A 162 -2.82 -22.04 0.89
C PRO A 162 -2.15 -21.53 -0.40
N MET A 163 -2.36 -20.25 -0.66
CA MET A 163 -1.72 -19.48 -1.72
C MET A 163 -0.91 -18.36 -1.10
N TYR A 164 0.25 -18.07 -1.66
CA TYR A 164 1.17 -17.04 -1.19
C TYR A 164 1.29 -15.96 -2.25
N TRP A 165 1.29 -14.73 -1.77
CA TRP A 165 1.48 -13.52 -2.55
C TRP A 165 2.66 -12.76 -1.96
N GLU A 166 3.74 -12.69 -2.73
CA GLU A 166 4.86 -11.81 -2.42
C GLU A 166 4.76 -10.58 -3.31
N THR A 167 4.76 -9.39 -2.71
CA THR A 167 4.80 -8.12 -3.43
C THR A 167 6.09 -7.42 -3.07
N TYR A 168 6.89 -7.07 -4.07
CA TYR A 168 8.06 -6.22 -3.94
C TYR A 168 7.82 -4.94 -4.74
N MET A 169 8.05 -3.80 -4.12
CA MET A 169 7.94 -2.49 -4.73
C MET A 169 9.24 -1.73 -4.51
N ALA A 170 9.74 -1.09 -5.57
CA ALA A 170 10.88 -0.20 -5.49
C ALA A 170 10.46 1.14 -6.08
N THR A 171 10.43 2.18 -5.25
CA THR A 171 9.93 3.52 -5.61
C THR A 171 11.06 4.52 -5.54
N LYS A 172 11.34 5.20 -6.65
CA LYS A 172 12.18 6.38 -6.72
C LYS A 172 11.32 7.62 -6.50
N ILE A 173 11.81 8.54 -5.67
CA ILE A 173 11.11 9.78 -5.31
C ILE A 173 11.93 10.97 -5.77
N GLU A 174 11.29 11.90 -6.49
CA GLU A 174 11.97 12.96 -7.23
C GLU A 174 11.19 14.29 -7.17
N ASP A 175 11.83 15.34 -7.71
CA ASP A 175 11.24 16.68 -7.85
C ASP A 175 10.71 17.24 -6.52
N TYR A 176 11.55 17.25 -5.50
CA TYR A 176 11.21 17.87 -4.23
C TYR A 176 11.16 19.40 -4.36
N GLN A 177 10.02 19.97 -4.01
CA GLN A 177 9.78 21.41 -4.03
C GLN A 177 9.31 21.90 -2.67
N ILE A 178 9.61 23.17 -2.34
CA ILE A 178 9.16 23.79 -1.09
C ILE A 178 7.75 24.35 -1.31
N ILE A 179 6.76 23.80 -0.62
CA ILE A 179 5.38 24.31 -0.59
C ILE A 179 5.07 24.68 0.86
N GLU A 180 4.77 25.97 1.11
CA GLU A 180 4.50 26.50 2.46
C GLU A 180 5.55 26.11 3.53
N GLY A 181 6.81 26.01 3.13
CA GLY A 181 7.93 25.66 4.02
C GLY A 181 8.16 24.16 4.21
N VAL A 182 7.39 23.29 3.55
CA VAL A 182 7.54 21.83 3.58
C VAL A 182 8.11 21.33 2.25
N MET A 183 9.09 20.42 2.32
CA MET A 183 9.64 19.75 1.13
C MET A 183 8.72 18.62 0.68
N ILE A 184 8.15 18.72 -0.52
CA ILE A 184 7.19 17.76 -1.07
C ILE A 184 7.69 17.26 -2.42
N ALA A 185 7.80 15.95 -2.58
CA ALA A 185 8.12 15.32 -3.84
C ALA A 185 6.96 15.48 -4.82
N HIS A 186 7.22 16.04 -6.00
CA HIS A 186 6.21 16.23 -7.04
C HIS A 186 6.25 15.13 -8.11
N SER A 187 7.17 14.19 -8.04
CA SER A 187 7.15 13.05 -8.95
C SER A 187 7.81 11.81 -8.37
N GLY A 188 7.50 10.67 -8.97
CA GLY A 188 8.16 9.41 -8.66
C GLY A 188 7.86 8.33 -9.67
N GLN A 189 8.60 7.25 -9.53
CA GLN A 189 8.47 6.05 -10.34
C GLN A 189 8.56 4.82 -9.46
N SER A 190 7.64 3.89 -9.63
CA SER A 190 7.62 2.62 -8.90
C SER A 190 7.68 1.43 -9.85
N ASP A 191 8.56 0.49 -9.54
CA ASP A 191 8.60 -0.84 -10.14
C ASP A 191 8.00 -1.84 -9.15
N VAL A 192 6.99 -2.58 -9.59
CA VAL A 192 6.24 -3.52 -8.75
C VAL A 192 6.35 -4.93 -9.32
N ILE A 193 6.70 -5.89 -8.48
CA ILE A 193 6.74 -7.32 -8.79
C ILE A 193 5.78 -8.03 -7.83
N ILE A 194 4.81 -8.73 -8.39
CA ILE A 194 3.87 -9.57 -7.65
C ILE A 194 4.14 -11.02 -8.04
N THR A 195 4.61 -11.81 -7.09
CA THR A 195 4.88 -13.25 -7.25
C THR A 195 3.82 -14.02 -6.50
N ARG A 196 3.07 -14.86 -7.22
CA ARG A 196 2.06 -15.74 -6.67
C ARG A 196 2.51 -17.19 -6.76
N PHE A 197 2.48 -17.91 -5.64
CA PHE A 197 2.88 -19.31 -5.57
C PHE A 197 2.06 -20.09 -4.53
N GLY A 198 2.18 -21.41 -4.48
CA GLY A 198 1.31 -22.27 -3.63
C GLY A 198 0.20 -22.96 -4.43
N ASP A 199 -0.84 -23.46 -3.74
CA ASP A 199 -2.04 -24.10 -4.33
C ASP A 199 -1.78 -25.18 -5.41
N ASN A 200 -0.89 -26.15 -5.15
CA ASN A 200 -0.59 -27.23 -6.10
C ASN A 200 -0.29 -26.76 -7.55
N LEU A 201 0.19 -25.51 -7.74
CA LEU A 201 0.54 -24.94 -9.04
C LEU A 201 1.62 -25.82 -9.69
N ARG A 202 1.20 -26.79 -10.51
CA ARG A 202 2.09 -27.68 -11.28
C ARG A 202 3.02 -26.91 -12.22
N ALA A 203 2.68 -25.66 -12.51
CA ALA A 203 3.37 -24.76 -13.43
C ALA A 203 4.37 -23.79 -12.76
N GLY A 204 4.56 -23.84 -11.42
CA GLY A 204 5.49 -22.95 -10.71
C GLY A 204 4.89 -21.57 -10.37
N PRO A 205 5.73 -20.63 -9.88
CA PRO A 205 5.28 -19.29 -9.50
C PRO A 205 4.81 -18.49 -10.72
N VAL A 206 3.74 -17.71 -10.53
CA VAL A 206 3.26 -16.73 -11.51
C VAL A 206 3.77 -15.37 -11.10
N ILE A 207 4.56 -14.73 -11.96
CA ILE A 207 5.15 -13.41 -11.72
C ILE A 207 4.43 -12.39 -12.59
N THR A 208 4.04 -11.28 -11.99
CA THR A 208 3.45 -10.13 -12.67
C THR A 208 4.29 -8.90 -12.36
N ARG A 209 4.60 -8.11 -13.39
CA ARG A 209 5.42 -6.90 -13.25
C ARG A 209 4.63 -5.69 -13.73
N MET A 210 4.75 -4.60 -13.00
CA MET A 210 4.09 -3.33 -13.30
C MET A 210 5.08 -2.18 -13.08
N GLU A 211 5.03 -1.19 -13.95
CA GLU A 211 5.70 0.10 -13.80
C GLU A 211 4.64 1.18 -13.58
N GLU A 212 4.89 2.07 -12.62
CA GLU A 212 4.08 3.25 -12.33
C GLU A 212 4.94 4.50 -12.38
N LYS A 213 4.42 5.58 -12.98
CA LYS A 213 4.97 6.92 -12.88
C LYS A 213 3.89 7.88 -12.44
N TRP A 214 4.16 8.69 -11.44
CA TRP A 214 3.23 9.68 -10.93
C TRP A 214 3.84 11.07 -10.89
N THR A 215 2.99 12.08 -11.07
CA THR A 215 3.33 13.49 -10.88
C THR A 215 2.25 14.17 -10.06
N ILE A 216 2.63 15.10 -9.19
CA ILE A 216 1.72 15.97 -8.46
C ILE A 216 1.61 17.28 -9.23
N ASP A 217 0.38 17.66 -9.58
CA ASP A 217 0.09 18.91 -10.27
C ASP A 217 -0.17 20.05 -9.28
N ASP A 218 -0.95 19.77 -8.22
CA ASP A 218 -1.36 20.78 -7.23
C ASP A 218 -1.20 20.24 -5.81
N VAL A 219 -0.73 21.10 -4.91
CA VAL A 219 -0.73 20.88 -3.46
C VAL A 219 -1.33 22.10 -2.76
N ALA A 220 -2.26 21.86 -1.83
CA ALA A 220 -2.81 22.89 -0.98
C ALA A 220 -2.87 22.46 0.48
N PHE A 221 -2.46 23.36 1.37
CA PHE A 221 -2.63 23.20 2.81
C PHE A 221 -3.87 23.94 3.30
N ASN A 222 -4.36 23.57 4.48
CA ASN A 222 -5.44 24.28 5.18
C ASN A 222 -6.70 24.53 4.33
N VAL A 223 -7.09 23.56 3.50
CA VAL A 223 -8.24 23.66 2.61
C VAL A 223 -9.53 23.88 3.40
N ALA A 224 -10.19 25.01 3.13
CA ALA A 224 -11.45 25.36 3.79
C ALA A 224 -12.55 24.35 3.45
N GLY A 225 -13.32 23.95 4.48
CA GLY A 225 -14.45 23.02 4.32
C GLY A 225 -14.07 21.53 4.35
N LEU A 226 -12.78 21.18 4.38
CA LEU A 226 -12.36 19.82 4.67
C LEU A 226 -12.74 19.48 6.11
N SER A 227 -13.58 18.47 6.29
CA SER A 227 -14.10 18.06 7.60
C SER A 227 -13.99 16.54 7.78
N MET A 228 -14.29 16.08 8.98
CA MET A 228 -14.32 14.66 9.32
C MET A 228 -15.25 13.85 8.41
N ASP A 229 -16.33 14.47 7.93
CA ASP A 229 -17.34 13.80 7.11
C ASP A 229 -16.80 13.38 5.74
N CYS A 230 -15.64 13.89 5.32
CA CYS A 230 -14.97 13.52 4.08
C CYS A 230 -14.24 12.17 4.16
N PHE A 231 -14.07 11.58 5.35
CA PHE A 231 -13.23 10.40 5.58
C PHE A 231 -14.01 9.18 6.08
N ILE A 232 -15.34 9.24 6.03
CA ILE A 232 -16.22 8.18 6.54
C ILE A 232 -16.07 6.92 5.66
N PRO A 233 -15.87 5.73 6.27
CA PRO A 233 -15.85 4.47 5.53
C PRO A 233 -17.18 4.19 4.80
N PRO A 234 -17.16 3.41 3.70
CA PRO A 234 -18.38 2.96 3.03
C PRO A 234 -19.32 2.22 3.98
N GLU A 235 -20.64 2.46 3.87
CA GLU A 235 -21.66 1.88 4.76
C GLU A 235 -21.63 0.34 4.79
N GLU A 236 -21.20 -0.31 3.71
CA GLU A 236 -21.10 -1.77 3.64
C GLU A 236 -20.13 -2.34 4.69
N LEU A 237 -19.11 -1.57 5.07
CA LEU A 237 -18.13 -1.98 6.08
C LEU A 237 -18.72 -1.98 7.49
N HIS A 238 -19.71 -1.13 7.78
CA HIS A 238 -20.32 -1.03 9.11
C HIS A 238 -21.04 -2.32 9.53
N LYS A 239 -21.52 -3.12 8.57
CA LYS A 239 -22.19 -4.40 8.84
C LYS A 239 -21.18 -5.46 9.32
N ASN A 240 -20.02 -5.54 8.66
CA ASN A 240 -18.97 -6.51 9.00
C ASN A 240 -18.32 -6.22 10.37
N TYR A 241 -18.16 -4.94 10.73
CA TYR A 241 -17.67 -4.54 12.07
C TYR A 241 -18.61 -4.98 13.21
N THR A 242 -19.91 -5.08 12.94
CA THR A 242 -20.89 -5.45 13.95
C THR A 242 -20.90 -6.97 14.17
N GLU A 243 -20.63 -7.75 13.13
CA GLU A 243 -20.55 -9.22 13.18
C GLU A 243 -19.23 -9.71 13.82
N GLU A 244 -18.07 -9.14 13.47
CA GLU A 244 -16.79 -9.48 14.13
C GLU A 244 -16.77 -9.11 15.62
N ASN A 245 -17.47 -8.04 16.03
CA ASN A 245 -17.61 -7.68 17.45
C ASN A 245 -18.60 -8.56 18.24
N GLN A 246 -19.44 -9.35 17.56
CA GLN A 246 -20.33 -10.29 18.21
C GLN A 246 -19.65 -11.65 18.44
N ASP A 247 -18.68 -12.02 17.60
CA ASP A 247 -18.05 -13.34 17.64
C ASP A 247 -17.03 -13.51 18.79
N TRP A 248 -16.44 -12.42 19.30
CA TRP A 248 -15.64 -12.48 20.54
C TRP A 248 -16.52 -12.51 21.81
N ARG A 249 -17.74 -11.96 21.75
CA ARG A 249 -18.68 -11.99 22.89
C ARG A 249 -19.40 -13.33 23.03
N SER A 250 -19.59 -14.07 21.93
CA SER A 250 -20.17 -15.41 21.94
C SER A 250 -19.20 -16.45 22.52
N THR A 251 -17.89 -16.30 22.28
CA THR A 251 -16.86 -17.23 22.78
C THR A 251 -16.57 -17.10 24.28
N LEU A 252 -16.84 -15.95 24.92
CA LEU A 252 -16.72 -15.78 26.38
C LEU A 252 -17.92 -16.29 27.18
N ASN A 253 -19.10 -16.38 26.56
CA ASN A 253 -20.32 -16.85 27.24
C ASN A 253 -20.52 -18.37 27.17
N GLY A 254 -19.70 -19.10 26.39
CA GLY A 254 -19.78 -20.56 26.25
C GLY A 254 -18.96 -21.37 27.27
N LEU A 255 -18.13 -20.71 28.09
CA LEU A 255 -17.21 -21.38 29.03
C LEU A 255 -17.72 -21.44 30.48
N SER A 256 -18.93 -20.94 30.77
CA SER A 256 -19.49 -20.89 32.13
C SER A 256 -20.59 -21.92 32.44
N SER A 257 -20.90 -22.86 31.53
CA SER A 257 -22.00 -23.82 31.72
C SER A 257 -21.60 -25.31 31.79
N LEU A 258 -20.34 -25.63 32.09
CA LEU A 258 -19.89 -27.02 32.32
C LEU A 258 -19.14 -27.14 33.65
N SER A 259 -19.87 -26.89 34.75
CA SER A 259 -19.54 -27.44 36.06
C SER A 259 -20.79 -27.54 36.92
N THR A 260 -21.44 -28.71 36.88
CA THR A 260 -22.18 -29.27 38.03
C THR A 260 -22.30 -30.77 37.84
#